data_AF-A0A920ATZ4-F1
#
_entry.id   AF-A0A920ATZ4-F1
#
_cell.length_a   1.000
_cell.length_b   1.000
_cell.length_c   1.000
_cell.angle_alpha   90.00
_cell.angle_beta   90.00
_cell.angle_gamma   90.00
#
_symmetry.space_group_name_H-M   'P 1'
#
loop_
_entity.id
_entity.type
_entity.pdbx_description
1 polymer ?
#
loop_
_entity_poly.entity_id
_entity_poly.type
_entity_poly.pdbx_seq_one_letter_code
_entity_poly.pdbx_strand_id
1 'polypeptide(L)'
;MTVDYFSRRDMKLVPPDSLSNKEKRQWLFYGFKRNETVLLDSTLSLEENRNMKFQKYIKDYLATVRSVDDNIGRVLNYLKENNLEENTIVIYTSDQGFFIGEHGWFDKRFMYEESSRMPFVIRYPGKIKPKTINEDIITNIDFAPTLLEIANIKSPSNVQGKSFLRNLTSKNSKKWRQSMYYHYYEYPYYHHVQPHYGIRTERYKLIHFYYDIDQWELYDLQSDPNELNNLIGNDKYADIITNLKSELYNLKKNYGNNLSLEELRFISDNDFGGLESNKGKK
;
A
#
# COMPACT_ATOMS: atom_id res chain seq x y z
N MET A 1 -8.10 -12.23 -4.13
CA MET A 1 -6.84 -11.97 -3.38
C MET A 1 -6.61 -12.95 -2.25
N THR A 2 -7.41 -14.01 -2.07
CA THR A 2 -7.13 -14.95 -0.98
C THR A 2 -6.15 -16.04 -1.41
N VAL A 3 -5.42 -16.61 -0.45
CA VAL A 3 -4.53 -17.77 -0.67
C VAL A 3 -5.25 -19.02 -1.19
N ASP A 4 -6.57 -19.06 -1.04
CA ASP A 4 -7.42 -20.12 -1.58
C ASP A 4 -7.37 -20.19 -3.11
N TYR A 5 -7.36 -19.03 -3.77
CA TYR A 5 -7.42 -18.89 -5.23
C TYR A 5 -6.04 -18.63 -5.84
N PHE A 6 -4.97 -19.10 -5.20
CA PHE A 6 -3.66 -19.10 -5.83
C PHE A 6 -3.69 -20.00 -7.06
N SER A 7 -3.34 -19.44 -8.20
CA SER A 7 -3.12 -20.23 -9.40
C SER A 7 -1.83 -21.04 -9.30
N ARG A 8 -1.66 -22.01 -10.21
CA ARG A 8 -0.37 -22.71 -10.34
C ARG A 8 0.78 -21.75 -10.61
N ARG A 9 0.52 -20.65 -11.32
CA ARG A 9 1.47 -19.57 -11.57
C ARG A 9 1.84 -18.79 -10.32
N ASP A 10 0.88 -18.46 -9.47
CA ASP A 10 1.12 -17.72 -8.22
C ASP A 10 2.01 -18.55 -7.28
N MET A 11 1.75 -19.87 -7.24
CA MET A 11 2.56 -20.84 -6.52
C MET A 11 3.86 -21.23 -7.21
N LYS A 12 4.23 -20.61 -8.33
CA LYS A 12 5.48 -20.91 -9.05
C LYS A 12 5.65 -22.41 -9.36
N LEU A 13 4.55 -23.14 -9.62
CA LEU A 13 4.64 -24.55 -9.96
C LEU A 13 5.20 -24.71 -11.38
N VAL A 14 5.99 -25.76 -11.59
CA VAL A 14 6.61 -26.05 -12.88
C VAL A 14 5.63 -26.86 -13.73
N PRO A 15 5.23 -26.38 -14.92
CA PRO A 15 4.37 -27.15 -15.82
C PRO A 15 5.12 -28.35 -16.40
N PRO A 16 4.45 -29.48 -16.71
CA PRO A 16 5.09 -30.61 -17.38
C PRO A 16 5.72 -30.23 -18.71
N ASP A 17 6.90 -30.78 -19.00
CA ASP A 17 7.65 -30.47 -20.22
C ASP A 17 6.95 -30.96 -21.49
N SER A 18 6.10 -31.98 -21.37
CA SER A 18 5.30 -32.55 -22.45
C SER A 18 4.21 -31.61 -23.00
N LEU A 19 3.85 -30.56 -22.26
CA LEU A 19 2.82 -29.61 -22.68
C LEU A 19 3.35 -28.66 -23.77
N SER A 20 2.52 -28.38 -24.78
CA SER A 20 2.77 -27.28 -25.72
C SER A 20 2.75 -25.93 -25.02
N ASN A 21 3.28 -24.87 -25.65
CA ASN A 21 3.27 -23.52 -25.09
C ASN A 21 1.86 -23.00 -24.75
N LYS A 22 0.83 -23.42 -25.51
CA LYS A 22 -0.56 -23.05 -25.24
C LYS A 22 -1.08 -23.77 -23.99
N GLU A 23 -0.80 -25.06 -23.87
CA GLU A 23 -1.21 -25.88 -22.72
C GLU A 23 -0.45 -25.48 -21.46
N LYS A 24 0.85 -25.16 -21.54
CA LYS A 24 1.63 -24.62 -20.41
C LYS A 24 0.99 -23.36 -19.84
N ARG A 25 0.54 -22.43 -20.70
CA ARG A 25 -0.19 -21.24 -20.25
C ARG A 25 -1.49 -21.64 -19.55
N GLN A 26 -2.33 -22.44 -20.18
CA GLN A 26 -3.60 -22.89 -19.57
C GLN A 26 -3.38 -23.58 -18.22
N TRP A 27 -2.35 -24.42 -18.12
CA TRP A 27 -1.99 -25.12 -16.90
C TRP A 27 -1.57 -24.14 -15.79
N LEU A 28 -0.75 -23.13 -16.11
CA LEU A 28 -0.29 -22.10 -15.18
C LEU A 28 -1.43 -21.21 -14.67
N PHE A 29 -2.40 -20.90 -15.53
CA PHE A 29 -3.55 -20.07 -15.18
C PHE A 29 -4.67 -20.82 -14.44
N TYR A 30 -4.58 -22.14 -14.28
CA TYR A 30 -5.54 -22.88 -13.46
C TYR A 30 -5.51 -22.39 -12.01
N GLY A 31 -6.68 -22.04 -11.48
CA GLY A 31 -6.85 -21.44 -10.15
C GLY A 31 -7.14 -19.93 -10.16
N PHE A 32 -7.03 -19.27 -11.33
CA PHE A 32 -7.43 -17.85 -11.45
C PHE A 32 -8.95 -17.64 -11.40
N LYS A 33 -9.75 -18.68 -11.72
CA LYS A 33 -11.20 -18.59 -11.71
C LYS A 33 -11.75 -18.96 -10.33
N ARG A 34 -12.86 -18.33 -9.93
CA ARG A 34 -13.51 -18.54 -8.61
C ARG A 34 -13.88 -19.99 -8.30
N ASN A 35 -14.11 -20.81 -9.32
CA ASN A 35 -14.47 -22.23 -9.18
C ASN A 35 -13.28 -23.19 -9.38
N GLU A 36 -12.06 -22.67 -9.56
CA GLU A 36 -10.85 -23.46 -9.71
C GLU A 36 -10.02 -23.32 -8.43
N THR A 37 -9.79 -24.43 -7.74
CA THR A 37 -8.92 -24.47 -6.56
C THR A 37 -7.76 -25.40 -6.84
N VAL A 38 -6.54 -24.89 -6.70
CA VAL A 38 -5.36 -25.75 -6.79
C VAL A 38 -5.16 -26.48 -5.46
N LEU A 39 -5.11 -27.81 -5.53
CA LEU A 39 -4.68 -28.68 -4.46
C LEU A 39 -3.21 -29.07 -4.71
N LEU A 40 -2.38 -28.95 -3.68
CA LEU A 40 -0.98 -29.40 -3.71
C LEU A 40 -0.90 -30.91 -3.46
N ASP A 41 -1.81 -31.44 -2.64
CA ASP A 41 -1.99 -32.86 -2.38
C ASP A 41 -3.49 -33.18 -2.33
N SER A 42 -3.96 -34.05 -3.23
CA SER A 42 -5.36 -34.44 -3.32
C SER A 42 -5.84 -35.32 -2.17
N THR A 43 -4.94 -35.86 -1.35
CA THR A 43 -5.26 -36.72 -0.20
C THR A 43 -5.51 -35.92 1.09
N LEU A 44 -5.06 -34.65 1.13
CA LEU A 44 -5.23 -33.77 2.27
C LEU A 44 -6.57 -33.03 2.24
N SER A 45 -7.03 -32.59 3.42
CA SER A 45 -8.19 -31.70 3.54
C SER A 45 -7.94 -30.35 2.86
N LEU A 46 -9.01 -29.58 2.64
CA LEU A 46 -8.91 -28.22 2.07
C LEU A 46 -8.11 -27.27 2.98
N GLU A 47 -8.25 -27.41 4.29
CA GLU A 47 -7.52 -26.61 5.27
C GLU A 47 -6.03 -26.92 5.27
N GLU A 48 -5.65 -28.20 5.26
CA GLU A 48 -4.25 -28.62 5.16
C GLU A 48 -3.63 -28.14 3.84
N ASN A 49 -4.35 -28.25 2.72
CA ASN A 49 -3.92 -27.69 1.44
C ASN A 49 -3.73 -26.16 1.51
N ARG A 50 -4.66 -25.43 2.10
CA ARG A 50 -4.53 -23.97 2.31
C ARG A 50 -3.28 -23.64 3.12
N ASN A 51 -3.05 -24.35 4.22
CA ASN A 51 -1.87 -24.16 5.07
C ASN A 51 -0.58 -24.44 4.31
N MET A 52 -0.52 -25.49 3.49
CA MET A 52 0.64 -25.75 2.63
C MET A 52 0.87 -24.66 1.58
N LYS A 53 -0.19 -24.17 0.94
CA LYS A 53 -0.11 -23.04 -0.01
C LYS A 53 0.43 -21.79 0.67
N PHE A 54 -0.10 -21.47 1.85
CA PHE A 54 0.37 -20.34 2.66
C PHE A 54 1.84 -20.49 3.07
N GLN A 55 2.23 -21.67 3.57
CA GLN A 55 3.61 -21.95 3.96
C GLN A 55 4.58 -21.82 2.79
N LYS A 56 4.17 -22.25 1.59
CA LYS A 56 4.97 -22.03 0.39
C LYS A 56 5.09 -20.54 0.04
N TYR A 57 3.97 -19.83 0.03
CA TYR A 57 3.92 -18.39 -0.24
C TYR A 57 4.85 -17.60 0.68
N ILE A 58 4.71 -17.78 2.00
CA ILE A 58 5.46 -16.98 2.96
C ILE A 58 6.95 -17.32 2.95
N LYS A 59 7.33 -18.59 2.71
CA LYS A 59 8.73 -18.99 2.57
C LYS A 59 9.37 -18.35 1.33
N ASP A 60 8.69 -18.40 0.19
CA ASP A 60 9.18 -17.80 -1.05
C ASP A 60 9.30 -16.27 -0.91
N TYR A 61 8.32 -15.63 -0.25
CA TYR A 61 8.34 -14.19 0.04
C TYR A 61 9.52 -13.80 0.95
N LEU A 62 9.66 -14.45 2.10
CA LEU A 62 10.71 -14.13 3.07
C LEU A 62 12.12 -14.44 2.56
N ALA A 63 12.30 -15.50 1.76
CA ALA A 63 13.56 -15.77 1.09
C ALA A 63 13.95 -14.66 0.11
N THR A 64 12.97 -14.09 -0.60
CA THR A 64 13.17 -12.94 -1.49
C THR A 64 13.56 -11.69 -0.70
N VAL A 65 12.85 -11.40 0.40
CA VAL A 65 13.19 -10.27 1.30
C VAL A 65 14.61 -10.40 1.84
N ARG A 66 15.04 -11.62 2.24
CA ARG A 66 16.40 -11.86 2.70
C ARG A 66 17.45 -11.52 1.63
N SER A 67 17.20 -11.90 0.38
CA SER A 67 18.10 -11.56 -0.73
C SER A 67 18.19 -10.04 -0.93
N VAL A 68 17.11 -9.28 -0.71
CA VAL A 68 17.14 -7.81 -0.78
C VAL A 68 17.99 -7.24 0.36
N ASP A 69 17.78 -7.71 1.60
CA ASP A 69 18.56 -7.31 2.77
C ASP A 69 20.07 -7.53 2.61
N ASP A 70 20.47 -8.70 2.09
CA ASP A 70 21.88 -8.99 1.78
C ASP A 70 22.48 -7.99 0.78
N ASN A 71 21.70 -7.52 -0.20
CA ASN A 71 22.16 -6.51 -1.17
C ASN A 71 22.18 -5.09 -0.59
N ILE A 72 21.27 -4.75 0.33
CA ILE A 72 21.37 -3.49 1.09
C ILE A 72 22.70 -3.49 1.87
N GLY A 73 23.04 -4.59 2.54
CA GLY A 73 24.33 -4.75 3.22
C GLY A 73 25.53 -4.50 2.30
N ARG A 74 25.49 -5.02 1.06
CA ARG A 74 26.55 -4.78 0.07
C ARG A 74 26.69 -3.30 -0.30
N VAL A 75 25.58 -2.60 -0.52
CA VAL A 75 25.59 -1.15 -0.83
C VAL A 75 26.15 -0.35 0.35
N LEU A 76 25.71 -0.66 1.58
CA LEU A 76 26.19 0.02 2.78
C LEU A 76 27.69 -0.21 3.03
N ASN A 77 28.17 -1.46 2.84
CA ASN A 77 29.59 -1.78 2.94
C ASN A 77 30.41 -1.02 1.91
N TYR A 78 29.94 -0.94 0.66
CA TYR A 78 30.60 -0.16 -0.38
C TYR A 78 30.73 1.33 0.01
N LEU A 79 29.67 1.96 0.53
CA LEU A 79 29.72 3.35 0.98
C LEU A 79 30.78 3.54 2.08
N LYS A 80 30.88 2.60 3.01
CA LYS A 80 31.86 2.63 4.11
C LYS A 80 33.30 2.44 3.60
N GLU A 81 33.55 1.39 2.82
CA GLU A 81 34.89 1.05 2.29
C GLU A 81 35.47 2.16 1.39
N ASN A 82 34.60 2.96 0.76
CA ASN A 82 34.99 4.06 -0.11
C ASN A 82 34.92 5.45 0.55
N ASN A 83 34.78 5.52 1.88
CA ASN A 83 34.69 6.78 2.64
C ASN A 83 33.55 7.72 2.18
N LEU A 84 32.46 7.16 1.64
CA LEU A 84 31.27 7.90 1.21
C LEU A 84 30.18 7.92 2.30
N GLU A 85 30.32 7.09 3.32
CA GLU A 85 29.31 6.84 4.35
C GLU A 85 28.85 8.12 5.07
N GLU A 86 29.76 9.04 5.39
CA GLU A 86 29.44 10.27 6.13
C GLU A 86 28.82 11.38 5.27
N ASN A 87 28.94 11.29 3.94
CA ASN A 87 28.43 12.26 2.98
C ASN A 87 27.27 11.71 2.12
N THR A 88 26.68 10.59 2.53
CA THR A 88 25.58 9.96 1.80
C THR A 88 24.35 9.84 2.68
N ILE A 89 23.22 10.31 2.17
CA ILE A 89 21.91 10.05 2.77
C ILE A 89 21.39 8.74 2.21
N VAL A 90 21.03 7.82 3.10
CA VAL A 90 20.47 6.53 2.71
C VAL A 90 19.02 6.49 3.15
N ILE A 91 18.12 6.24 2.21
CA ILE A 91 16.69 6.06 2.45
C ILE A 91 16.29 4.68 1.95
N TYR A 92 15.63 3.91 2.81
CA TYR A 92 15.00 2.64 2.46
C TYR A 92 13.49 2.77 2.66
N THR A 93 12.73 2.37 1.64
CA THR A 93 11.27 2.37 1.67
C THR A 93 10.72 1.36 0.66
N SER A 94 9.41 1.22 0.60
CA SER A 94 8.68 0.43 -0.39
C SER A 94 7.72 1.35 -1.14
N ASP A 95 7.18 0.94 -2.29
CA ASP A 95 6.14 1.68 -3.00
C ASP A 95 4.82 1.73 -2.21
N GLN A 96 4.54 0.65 -1.48
CA GLN A 96 3.39 0.44 -0.59
C GLN A 96 3.70 -0.71 0.39
N GLY A 97 2.75 -1.09 1.24
CA GLY A 97 2.85 -2.22 2.15
C GLY A 97 2.71 -3.59 1.45
N PHE A 98 2.23 -4.62 2.13
CA PHE A 98 1.80 -5.88 1.50
C PHE A 98 1.03 -6.75 2.49
N PHE A 99 -0.06 -7.39 2.07
CA PHE A 99 -0.64 -8.48 2.85
C PHE A 99 0.22 -9.74 2.73
N ILE A 100 0.60 -10.31 3.87
CA ILE A 100 1.38 -11.55 3.96
C ILE A 100 0.58 -12.67 4.62
N GLY A 101 -0.75 -12.58 4.59
CA GLY A 101 -1.70 -13.58 5.10
C GLY A 101 -2.82 -12.99 5.95
N GLU A 102 -2.69 -11.74 6.38
CA GLU A 102 -3.71 -10.99 7.10
C GLU A 102 -4.99 -10.90 6.25
N HIS A 103 -6.15 -11.00 6.90
CA HIS A 103 -7.46 -11.12 6.25
C HIS A 103 -7.58 -12.29 5.25
N GLY A 104 -6.63 -13.23 5.27
CA GLY A 104 -6.49 -14.30 4.29
C GLY A 104 -5.94 -13.86 2.93
N TRP A 105 -5.41 -12.64 2.83
CA TRP A 105 -5.01 -12.00 1.58
C TRP A 105 -3.51 -12.02 1.28
N PHE A 106 -3.21 -11.79 0.00
CA PHE A 106 -1.93 -11.33 -0.54
C PHE A 106 -2.21 -10.11 -1.42
N ASP A 107 -1.15 -9.46 -1.90
CA ASP A 107 -1.23 -8.22 -2.70
C ASP A 107 -1.51 -6.99 -1.81
N LYS A 108 -2.13 -5.94 -2.38
CA LYS A 108 -2.27 -4.63 -1.76
C LYS A 108 -3.59 -3.97 -2.15
N ARG A 109 -3.60 -2.68 -2.46
CA ARG A 109 -4.72 -1.87 -3.02
C ARG A 109 -5.67 -1.33 -1.98
N PHE A 110 -6.09 -2.16 -1.02
CA PHE A 110 -6.92 -1.71 0.09
C PHE A 110 -6.18 -0.69 0.95
N MET A 111 -6.95 0.21 1.58
CA MET A 111 -6.44 1.20 2.53
C MET A 111 -6.14 0.61 3.93
N TYR A 112 -6.30 -0.69 4.16
CA TYR A 112 -5.88 -1.34 5.41
C TYR A 112 -4.38 -1.16 5.67
N GLU A 113 -3.95 -1.19 6.92
CA GLU A 113 -2.61 -0.78 7.38
C GLU A 113 -1.52 -1.62 6.72
N GLU A 114 -1.68 -2.94 6.61
CA GLU A 114 -0.68 -3.82 6.02
C GLU A 114 -0.38 -3.45 4.57
N SER A 115 -1.39 -2.98 3.82
CA SER A 115 -1.27 -2.60 2.40
C SER A 115 -0.87 -1.13 2.22
N SER A 116 -1.40 -0.23 3.05
CA SER A 116 -1.21 1.21 2.86
C SER A 116 0.05 1.76 3.54
N ARG A 117 0.51 1.16 4.64
CA ARG A 117 1.64 1.66 5.42
C ARG A 117 2.96 1.22 4.81
N MET A 118 3.74 2.19 4.34
CA MET A 118 5.09 1.94 3.82
C MET A 118 6.12 1.87 4.94
N PRO A 119 7.09 0.93 4.90
CA PRO A 119 8.30 1.07 5.70
C PRO A 119 9.07 2.32 5.25
N PHE A 120 9.64 3.07 6.19
CA PHE A 120 10.50 4.22 5.87
C PHE A 120 11.63 4.32 6.88
N VAL A 121 12.87 4.18 6.41
CA VAL A 121 14.08 4.31 7.22
C VAL A 121 15.01 5.29 6.53
N ILE A 122 15.55 6.26 7.29
CA ILE A 122 16.49 7.26 6.79
C ILE A 122 17.72 7.37 7.68
N ARG A 123 18.90 7.34 7.07
CA ARG A 123 20.19 7.65 7.67
C ARG A 123 20.71 8.94 7.05
N TYR A 124 20.84 9.99 7.86
CA TYR A 124 21.42 11.27 7.47
C TYR A 124 22.51 11.67 8.49
N PRO A 125 23.78 11.30 8.22
CA PRO A 125 24.91 11.55 9.12
C PRO A 125 25.03 13.02 9.52
N GLY A 126 25.35 13.27 10.78
CA GLY A 126 25.49 14.62 11.35
C GLY A 126 24.19 15.44 11.46
N LYS A 127 23.06 14.95 10.94
CA LYS A 127 21.76 15.67 10.98
C LYS A 127 20.69 14.94 11.79
N ILE A 128 20.56 13.63 11.62
CA ILE A 128 19.57 12.81 12.34
C ILE A 128 20.29 12.00 13.41
N LYS A 129 19.82 12.11 14.65
CA LYS A 129 20.34 11.28 15.75
C LYS A 129 20.02 9.80 15.48
N PRO A 130 20.98 8.87 15.61
CA PRO A 130 20.72 7.44 15.45
C PRO A 130 19.60 6.97 16.37
N LYS A 131 18.78 6.02 15.88
CA LYS A 131 17.63 5.43 16.59
C LYS A 131 16.50 6.41 16.92
N THR A 132 16.45 7.59 16.30
CA THR A 132 15.26 8.46 16.37
C THR A 132 14.08 7.74 15.73
N ILE A 133 12.95 7.69 16.45
CA ILE A 133 11.65 7.25 15.95
C ILE A 133 10.80 8.48 15.69
N ASN A 134 10.17 8.54 14.53
CA ASN A 134 9.20 9.55 14.16
C ASN A 134 7.83 8.90 14.00
N GLU A 135 6.84 9.37 14.75
CA GLU A 135 5.46 8.87 14.74
C GLU A 135 4.53 9.77 13.92
N ASP A 136 5.06 10.89 13.40
CA ASP A 136 4.30 11.83 12.58
C ASP A 136 3.83 11.19 11.26
N ILE A 137 2.64 11.58 10.80
CA ILE A 137 2.05 11.08 9.56
C ILE A 137 2.76 11.68 8.33
N ILE A 138 3.65 10.91 7.71
CA ILE A 138 4.28 11.24 6.43
C ILE A 138 3.65 10.41 5.31
N THR A 139 3.62 10.95 4.10
CA THR A 139 3.13 10.24 2.90
C THR A 139 4.17 10.29 1.79
N ASN A 140 4.06 9.40 0.81
CA ASN A 140 4.98 9.31 -0.32
C ASN A 140 5.16 10.63 -1.10
N ILE A 141 4.12 11.47 -1.20
CA ILE A 141 4.20 12.79 -1.85
C ILE A 141 5.14 13.76 -1.14
N ASP A 142 5.53 13.48 0.11
CA ASP A 142 6.44 14.32 0.89
C ASP A 142 7.92 14.05 0.61
N PHE A 143 8.24 12.93 -0.04
CA PHE A 143 9.63 12.52 -0.24
C PHE A 143 10.35 13.53 -1.14
N ALA A 144 9.74 13.92 -2.25
CA ALA A 144 10.30 14.89 -3.19
C ALA A 144 10.60 16.26 -2.54
N PRO A 145 9.64 16.95 -1.88
CA PRO A 145 9.95 18.23 -1.24
C PRO A 145 10.98 18.11 -0.10
N THR A 146 11.06 16.97 0.61
CA THR A 146 12.12 16.74 1.59
C THR A 146 13.50 16.59 0.96
N LEU A 147 13.62 15.82 -0.12
CA LEU A 147 14.89 15.68 -0.83
C LEU A 147 15.35 17.01 -1.43
N LEU A 148 14.43 17.82 -1.95
CA LEU A 148 14.74 19.17 -2.43
C LEU A 148 15.23 20.08 -1.29
N GLU A 149 14.55 20.10 -0.14
CA GLU A 149 15.00 20.91 1.02
C GLU A 149 16.38 20.47 1.51
N ILE A 150 16.63 19.15 1.57
CA ILE A 150 17.94 18.58 1.91
C ILE A 150 19.03 19.06 0.95
N ALA A 151 18.73 19.12 -0.35
CA ALA A 151 19.63 19.62 -1.39
C ALA A 151 19.70 21.16 -1.45
N ASN A 152 19.04 21.88 -0.54
CA ASN A 152 18.91 23.34 -0.54
C ASN A 152 18.28 23.90 -1.84
N ILE A 153 17.34 23.13 -2.42
CA ILE A 153 16.56 23.49 -3.61
C ILE A 153 15.14 23.84 -3.18
N LYS A 154 14.61 24.96 -3.69
CA LYS A 154 13.23 25.37 -3.42
C LYS A 154 12.25 24.42 -4.11
N SER A 155 11.33 23.82 -3.34
CA SER A 155 10.24 23.03 -3.91
C SER A 155 9.33 23.90 -4.79
N PRO A 156 8.91 23.43 -5.98
CA PRO A 156 7.87 24.08 -6.76
C PRO A 156 6.57 24.25 -5.95
N SER A 157 5.84 25.33 -6.21
CA SER A 157 4.63 25.68 -5.44
C SER A 157 3.43 24.76 -5.70
N ASN A 158 3.45 23.99 -6.79
CA ASN A 158 2.42 23.03 -7.16
C ASN A 158 2.64 21.63 -6.55
N VAL A 159 3.76 21.40 -5.86
CA VAL A 159 3.98 20.15 -5.11
C VAL A 159 3.01 20.13 -3.92
N GLN A 160 2.23 19.05 -3.81
CA GLN A 160 1.20 18.90 -2.78
C GLN A 160 1.75 18.38 -1.44
N GLY A 161 2.86 17.65 -1.49
CA GLY A 161 3.57 17.19 -0.29
C GLY A 161 4.26 18.33 0.44
N LYS A 162 4.71 18.05 1.66
CA LYS A 162 5.46 18.99 2.50
C LYS A 162 6.73 18.33 2.97
N SER A 163 7.81 19.10 3.07
CA SER A 163 9.03 18.53 3.62
C SER A 163 8.88 18.23 5.12
N PHE A 164 9.23 17.01 5.51
CA PHE A 164 9.30 16.54 6.89
C PHE A 164 10.72 16.60 7.48
N LEU A 165 11.67 17.29 6.84
CA LEU A 165 13.07 17.37 7.33
C LEU A 165 13.14 17.90 8.78
N ARG A 166 12.26 18.84 9.14
CA ARG A 166 12.18 19.38 10.51
C ARG A 166 11.67 18.36 11.51
N ASN A 167 10.74 17.49 11.12
CA ASN A 167 10.24 16.39 11.94
C ASN A 167 11.39 15.44 12.31
N LEU A 168 12.31 15.19 11.37
CA LEU A 168 13.47 14.33 11.58
C LEU A 168 14.56 14.94 12.49
N THR A 169 14.71 16.28 12.49
CA THR A 169 15.88 16.96 13.06
C THR A 169 15.59 17.78 14.32
N SER A 170 14.35 18.22 14.54
CA SER A 170 14.05 19.26 15.55
C SER A 170 12.89 18.95 16.51
N LYS A 171 12.25 17.77 16.40
CA LYS A 171 11.09 17.32 17.22
C LYS A 171 9.93 18.33 17.35
N ASN A 172 9.87 19.38 16.53
CA ASN A 172 8.82 20.39 16.62
C ASN A 172 7.65 20.04 15.69
N SER A 173 7.00 18.91 15.98
CA SER A 173 5.91 18.31 15.20
C SER A 173 4.56 19.01 15.38
N LYS A 174 4.43 19.99 16.27
CA LYS A 174 3.14 20.61 16.65
C LYS A 174 2.34 21.23 15.49
N LYS A 175 2.98 21.52 14.36
CA LYS A 175 2.32 22.06 13.15
C LYS A 175 2.24 21.06 12.00
N TRP A 176 2.63 19.82 12.22
CA TRP A 176 2.58 18.77 11.22
C TRP A 176 1.14 18.30 10.98
N ARG A 177 0.88 17.71 9.82
CA ARG A 177 -0.45 17.19 9.51
C ARG A 177 -0.84 16.08 10.49
N GLN A 178 -2.12 16.02 10.80
CA GLN A 178 -2.70 15.04 11.74
C GLN A 178 -3.48 13.93 11.03
N SER A 179 -3.54 14.00 9.70
CA SER A 179 -4.28 13.08 8.85
C SER A 179 -3.63 12.94 7.47
N MET A 180 -3.83 11.78 6.86
CA MET A 180 -3.50 11.51 5.46
C MET A 180 -4.75 11.23 4.64
N TYR A 181 -4.70 11.59 3.36
CA TYR A 181 -5.71 11.26 2.36
C TYR A 181 -5.22 10.10 1.49
N TYR A 182 -6.10 9.16 1.18
CA TYR A 182 -5.85 8.03 0.29
C TYR A 182 -6.94 7.93 -0.78
N HIS A 183 -6.56 7.52 -1.99
CA HIS A 183 -7.51 7.24 -3.07
C HIS A 183 -6.96 6.16 -4.01
N TYR A 184 -7.74 5.11 -4.23
CA TYR A 184 -7.48 4.00 -5.14
C TYR A 184 -8.57 3.92 -6.21
N TYR A 185 -8.17 3.67 -7.47
CA TYR A 185 -9.05 3.76 -8.65
C TYR A 185 -9.19 2.48 -9.48
N GLU A 186 -8.18 1.58 -9.49
CA GLU A 186 -8.06 0.50 -10.48
C GLU A 186 -9.09 -0.63 -10.28
N TYR A 187 -10.15 -0.63 -11.11
CA TYR A 187 -11.27 -1.59 -11.12
C TYR A 187 -11.95 -1.63 -12.50
N PRO A 188 -12.46 -2.77 -13.03
CA PRO A 188 -12.51 -4.13 -12.50
C PRO A 188 -11.34 -5.00 -12.98
N TYR A 189 -10.11 -4.55 -12.76
CA TYR A 189 -8.89 -5.23 -13.22
C TYR A 189 -8.41 -6.28 -12.20
N TYR A 190 -7.10 -6.52 -12.16
CA TYR A 190 -6.48 -7.49 -11.28
C TYR A 190 -7.02 -7.38 -9.86
N HIS A 191 -7.35 -8.54 -9.29
CA HIS A 191 -7.75 -8.69 -7.90
C HIS A 191 -9.10 -8.07 -7.49
N HIS A 192 -9.77 -7.31 -8.37
CA HIS A 192 -11.14 -6.80 -8.21
C HIS A 192 -11.37 -6.03 -6.90
N VAL A 193 -10.43 -5.16 -6.52
CA VAL A 193 -10.60 -4.26 -5.38
C VAL A 193 -11.42 -3.05 -5.78
N GLN A 194 -12.47 -2.75 -5.02
CA GLN A 194 -13.36 -1.63 -5.30
C GLN A 194 -12.62 -0.29 -5.21
N PRO A 195 -12.88 0.68 -6.11
CA PRO A 195 -12.43 2.06 -5.97
C PRO A 195 -12.89 2.64 -4.64
N HIS A 196 -11.96 3.29 -3.95
CA HIS A 196 -12.22 3.84 -2.62
C HIS A 196 -11.31 5.01 -2.31
N TYR A 197 -11.81 5.91 -1.47
CA TYR A 197 -11.01 6.96 -0.86
C TYR A 197 -11.22 6.98 0.64
N GLY A 198 -10.30 7.60 1.37
CA GLY A 198 -10.41 7.67 2.81
C GLY A 198 -9.43 8.60 3.48
N ILE A 199 -9.60 8.72 4.79
CA ILE A 199 -8.74 9.48 5.69
C ILE A 199 -8.21 8.55 6.78
N ARG A 200 -6.93 8.72 7.13
CA ARG A 200 -6.30 8.05 8.28
C ARG A 200 -5.66 9.09 9.18
N THR A 201 -6.07 9.11 10.44
CA THR A 201 -5.47 9.90 11.52
C THR A 201 -4.55 9.01 12.35
N GLU A 202 -4.02 9.52 13.46
CA GLU A 202 -3.25 8.69 14.40
C GLU A 202 -4.08 7.51 14.95
N ARG A 203 -5.37 7.74 15.20
CA ARG A 203 -6.25 6.76 15.86
C ARG A 203 -7.32 6.17 14.97
N TYR A 204 -7.85 6.90 14.01
CA TYR A 204 -9.03 6.45 13.25
C TYR A 204 -8.75 6.37 11.76
N LYS A 205 -9.40 5.42 11.10
CA LYS A 205 -9.44 5.30 9.65
C LYS A 205 -10.88 5.25 9.17
N LEU A 206 -11.20 6.09 8.20
CA LEU A 206 -12.52 6.14 7.56
C LEU A 206 -12.36 5.94 6.05
N ILE A 207 -13.04 4.94 5.51
CA ILE A 207 -12.95 4.50 4.12
C ILE A 207 -14.35 4.59 3.48
N HIS A 208 -14.40 5.01 2.21
CA HIS A 208 -15.61 4.99 1.40
C HIS A 208 -15.35 4.25 0.09
N PHE A 209 -15.99 3.10 -0.08
CA PHE A 209 -16.09 2.37 -1.35
C PHE A 209 -17.28 2.92 -2.12
N TYR A 210 -17.06 3.40 -3.34
CA TYR A 210 -18.02 4.28 -3.99
C TYR A 210 -18.48 3.86 -5.40
N TYR A 211 -17.91 2.81 -5.98
CA TYR A 211 -18.14 2.46 -7.38
C TYR A 211 -19.44 1.67 -7.60
N ASP A 212 -19.40 0.34 -7.51
CA ASP A 212 -20.59 -0.53 -7.66
C ASP A 212 -21.29 -0.81 -6.31
N ILE A 213 -20.64 -0.43 -5.21
CA ILE A 213 -21.18 -0.35 -3.86
C ILE A 213 -21.01 1.07 -3.33
N ASP A 214 -21.88 1.46 -2.40
CA ASP A 214 -21.79 2.69 -1.62
C ASP A 214 -21.73 2.27 -0.14
N GLN A 215 -20.51 2.08 0.36
CA GLN A 215 -20.26 1.54 1.69
C GLN A 215 -19.15 2.32 2.39
N TRP A 216 -19.41 2.68 3.63
CA TRP A 216 -18.46 3.31 4.51
C TRP A 216 -17.93 2.31 5.53
N GLU A 217 -16.66 2.44 5.89
CA GLU A 217 -16.04 1.68 6.97
C GLU A 217 -15.32 2.63 7.93
N LEU A 218 -15.42 2.35 9.23
CA LEU A 218 -14.68 3.05 10.28
C LEU A 218 -13.90 2.03 11.13
N TYR A 219 -12.63 2.31 11.38
CA TYR A 219 -11.78 1.54 12.29
C TYR A 219 -11.13 2.44 13.33
N ASP A 220 -11.08 1.98 14.59
CA ASP A 220 -10.30 2.57 15.68
C ASP A 220 -8.98 1.80 15.82
N LEU A 221 -7.91 2.31 15.21
CA LEU A 221 -6.59 1.69 15.13
C LEU A 221 -5.92 1.51 16.50
N GLN A 222 -6.42 2.18 17.55
CA GLN A 222 -5.92 1.98 18.91
C GLN A 222 -6.50 0.73 19.57
N SER A 223 -7.81 0.51 19.41
CA SER A 223 -8.50 -0.64 20.02
C SER A 223 -8.58 -1.85 19.09
N ASP A 224 -8.49 -1.63 17.79
CA ASP A 224 -8.54 -2.62 16.72
C ASP A 224 -7.43 -2.35 15.68
N PRO A 225 -6.16 -2.59 16.04
CA PRO A 225 -5.02 -2.33 15.15
C PRO A 225 -4.99 -3.24 13.90
N ASN A 226 -5.76 -4.33 13.91
CA ASN A 226 -5.86 -5.27 12.79
C ASN A 226 -7.12 -5.03 11.92
N GLU A 227 -7.88 -3.96 12.21
CA GLU A 227 -8.99 -3.51 11.37
C GLU A 227 -10.05 -4.60 11.09
N LEU A 228 -10.42 -5.36 12.12
CA LEU A 228 -11.34 -6.50 12.01
C LEU A 228 -12.80 -6.11 12.30
N ASN A 229 -13.04 -4.98 12.94
CA ASN A 229 -14.35 -4.57 13.43
C ASN A 229 -14.77 -3.23 12.81
N ASN A 230 -15.63 -3.29 11.79
CA ASN A 230 -16.19 -2.08 11.19
C ASN A 230 -17.18 -1.39 12.16
N LEU A 231 -16.86 -0.17 12.58
CA LEU A 231 -17.61 0.63 13.55
C LEU A 231 -18.59 1.63 12.90
N ILE A 232 -18.76 1.61 11.58
CA ILE A 232 -19.54 2.64 10.86
C ILE A 232 -20.99 2.78 11.35
N GLY A 233 -21.60 1.68 11.80
CA GLY A 233 -22.98 1.64 12.30
C GLY A 233 -23.10 1.80 13.82
N ASN A 234 -22.01 2.14 14.52
CA ASN A 234 -22.01 2.26 15.97
C ASN A 234 -22.27 3.70 16.40
N ASP A 235 -23.43 3.96 17.02
CA ASP A 235 -23.87 5.29 17.46
C ASP A 235 -22.87 6.02 18.36
N LYS A 236 -22.05 5.29 19.13
CA LYS A 236 -21.00 5.89 19.98
C LYS A 236 -19.93 6.65 19.19
N TYR A 237 -19.80 6.35 17.89
CA TYR A 237 -18.82 6.96 16.99
C TYR A 237 -19.44 7.98 16.04
N ALA A 238 -20.74 8.31 16.15
CA ALA A 238 -21.43 9.21 15.22
C ALA A 238 -20.75 10.58 15.05
N ASP A 239 -20.33 11.20 16.16
CA ASP A 239 -19.61 12.48 16.13
C ASP A 239 -18.23 12.35 15.49
N ILE A 240 -17.53 11.25 15.78
CA ILE A 240 -16.21 10.94 15.19
C ILE A 240 -16.34 10.78 13.67
N ILE A 241 -17.33 10.02 13.20
CA ILE A 241 -17.62 9.82 11.77
C ILE A 241 -17.90 11.15 11.10
N THR A 242 -18.75 11.99 11.71
CA THR A 242 -19.11 13.30 11.17
C THR A 242 -17.88 14.21 11.02
N ASN A 243 -17.03 14.25 12.05
CA ASN A 243 -15.80 15.03 12.03
C ASN A 243 -14.80 14.51 10.99
N LEU A 244 -14.58 13.20 10.91
CA LEU A 244 -13.69 12.58 9.92
C LEU A 244 -14.18 12.78 8.49
N LYS A 245 -15.50 12.71 8.23
CA LYS A 245 -16.06 13.03 6.91
C LYS A 245 -15.79 14.48 6.54
N SER A 246 -16.03 15.42 7.46
CA SER A 246 -15.73 16.84 7.24
C SER A 246 -14.25 17.07 6.91
N GLU A 247 -13.34 16.48 7.69
CA GLU A 247 -11.90 16.57 7.44
C GLU A 247 -11.49 15.92 6.11
N LEU A 248 -12.03 14.74 5.80
CA LEU A 248 -11.80 14.05 4.53
C LEU A 248 -12.19 14.92 3.33
N TYR A 249 -13.37 15.54 3.35
CA TYR A 249 -13.80 16.42 2.25
C TYR A 249 -12.93 17.68 2.14
N ASN A 250 -12.47 18.23 3.27
CA ASN A 250 -11.51 19.32 3.26
C ASN A 250 -10.16 18.90 2.66
N LEU A 251 -9.64 17.71 3.01
CA LEU A 251 -8.42 17.16 2.42
C LEU A 251 -8.58 16.93 0.91
N LYS A 252 -9.70 16.31 0.48
CA LYS A 252 -10.02 16.11 -0.94
C LYS A 252 -9.95 17.42 -1.70
N LYS A 253 -10.64 18.45 -1.21
CA LYS A 253 -10.61 19.80 -1.80
C LYS A 253 -9.21 20.40 -1.84
N ASN A 254 -8.46 20.31 -0.74
CA ASN A 254 -7.10 20.83 -0.66
C ASN A 254 -6.13 20.15 -1.63
N TYR A 255 -6.35 18.87 -1.93
CA TYR A 255 -5.59 18.12 -2.93
C TYR A 255 -6.18 18.23 -4.35
N GLY A 256 -7.12 19.15 -4.57
CA GLY A 256 -7.69 19.43 -5.89
C GLY A 256 -8.73 18.41 -6.37
N ASN A 257 -9.15 17.47 -5.51
CA ASN A 257 -10.18 16.49 -5.82
C ASN A 257 -11.55 16.98 -5.33
N ASN A 258 -12.25 17.72 -6.18
CA ASN A 258 -13.61 18.22 -5.93
C ASN A 258 -14.68 17.42 -6.68
N LEU A 259 -14.33 16.24 -7.18
CA LEU A 259 -15.19 15.45 -8.04
C LEU A 259 -16.35 14.83 -7.26
N SER A 260 -17.53 14.86 -7.86
CA SER A 260 -18.71 14.11 -7.46
C SER A 260 -18.48 12.59 -7.57
N LEU A 261 -19.33 11.80 -6.93
CA LEU A 261 -19.25 10.33 -7.07
C LEU A 261 -19.49 9.87 -8.51
N GLU A 262 -20.34 10.58 -9.27
CA GLU A 262 -20.58 10.30 -10.69
C GLU A 262 -19.30 10.50 -11.52
N GLU A 263 -18.61 11.62 -11.33
CA GLU A 263 -17.33 11.89 -12.00
C GLU A 263 -16.24 10.89 -11.57
N LEU A 264 -16.19 10.50 -10.29
CA LEU A 264 -15.24 9.48 -9.82
C LEU A 264 -15.53 8.10 -10.41
N ARG A 265 -16.80 7.72 -10.58
CA ARG A 265 -17.18 6.48 -11.27
C ARG A 265 -16.79 6.53 -12.74
N PHE A 266 -17.05 7.66 -13.40
CA PHE A 266 -16.63 7.87 -14.79
C PHE A 266 -15.11 7.72 -14.98
N ILE A 267 -14.29 8.16 -14.02
CA ILE A 267 -12.84 7.93 -14.05
C ILE A 267 -12.50 6.43 -14.06
N SER A 268 -13.14 5.64 -13.19
CA SER A 268 -12.95 4.18 -13.13
C SER A 268 -13.40 3.47 -14.40
N ASP A 269 -14.45 3.97 -15.07
CA ASP A 269 -14.97 3.38 -16.32
C ASP A 269 -14.04 3.54 -17.53
N ASN A 270 -13.16 4.54 -17.52
CA ASN A 270 -12.35 4.91 -18.69
C ASN A 270 -10.90 4.43 -18.61
N ASP A 271 -10.09 5.01 -17.73
CA ASP A 271 -8.64 4.76 -17.67
C ASP A 271 -8.02 5.16 -16.32
N PHE A 272 -8.80 5.11 -15.23
CA PHE A 272 -8.32 5.43 -13.88
C PHE A 272 -7.71 6.82 -13.70
N GLY A 273 -8.02 7.75 -14.60
CA GLY A 273 -7.49 9.10 -14.57
C GLY A 273 -6.07 9.21 -15.12
N GLY A 274 -5.63 8.25 -15.95
CA GLY A 274 -4.36 8.31 -16.66
C GLY A 274 -4.19 9.61 -17.44
N LEU A 275 -3.11 10.34 -17.17
CA LEU A 275 -2.70 11.54 -17.93
C LEU A 275 -2.40 11.23 -19.41
N GLU A 276 -2.18 9.95 -19.75
CA GLU A 276 -1.90 9.46 -21.10
C GLU A 276 -3.15 9.02 -21.89
N SER A 277 -4.35 9.32 -21.37
CA SER A 277 -5.63 9.03 -22.01
C SER A 277 -5.78 9.74 -23.37
N ASN A 278 -5.27 9.10 -24.43
CA ASN A 278 -5.58 9.39 -25.83
C ASN A 278 -6.65 8.44 -26.38
N LYS A 279 -7.29 7.62 -25.54
CA LYS A 279 -8.45 6.83 -25.95
C LYS A 279 -9.71 7.70 -25.90
N GLY A 280 -9.89 8.51 -26.94
CA GLY A 280 -11.14 9.27 -27.12
C GLY A 280 -11.07 10.52 -28.01
N LYS A 281 -9.90 10.93 -28.50
CA LYS A 281 -9.80 11.92 -29.58
C LYS A 281 -9.62 11.22 -30.93
N LYS A 282 -10.69 10.61 -31.43
CA LYS A 282 -10.90 10.31 -32.85
C LYS A 282 -12.36 10.52 -33.20
#